data_AF-H0A5B9-F1
#
_entry.id   AF-H0A5B9-F1
#
_cell.length_a   1.000
_cell.length_b   1.000
_cell.length_c   1.000
_cell.angle_alpha   90.00
_cell.angle_beta   90.00
_cell.angle_gamma   90.00
#
_symmetry.space_group_name_H-M   'P 1'
#
loop_
_entity.id
_entity.type
_entity.pdbx_description
1 polymer ?
#
loop_
_entity_poly.entity_id
_entity_poly.type
_entity_poly.pdbx_seq_one_letter_code
_entity_poly.pdbx_strand_id
1 'polypeptide(L)'
;MRDDADWPGPEPRYLNRQQAAAYLGVSTTTFDEEVAAGLWPQARRRGAKGRRLTWDRKLLDSFADRDSYGPDPHANPAAPAQPASLSDDAVRQTAEAAALRGLLHAAPRNRAQHRQQKAA
;
A
#
# COMPACT_ATOMS: atom_id res chain seq x y z
N MET A 1 -28.22 12.27 37.83
CA MET A 1 -27.92 10.84 37.59
C MET A 1 -27.22 10.82 36.26
N ARG A 2 -25.99 10.27 36.18
CA ARG A 2 -25.07 10.51 35.06
C ARG A 2 -25.48 9.73 33.81
N ASP A 3 -25.85 10.44 32.75
CA ASP A 3 -25.94 9.95 31.37
C ASP A 3 -24.55 10.03 30.68
N ASP A 4 -23.52 9.43 31.29
CA ASP A 4 -22.18 9.29 30.70
C ASP A 4 -22.03 7.94 29.94
N ALA A 5 -23.13 7.19 29.74
CA ALA A 5 -23.12 5.77 29.39
C ALA A 5 -23.44 5.42 27.92
N ASP A 6 -23.71 6.41 27.07
CA ASP A 6 -24.02 6.19 25.64
C ASP A 6 -22.99 6.85 24.71
N TRP A 7 -21.74 6.95 25.14
CA TRP A 7 -20.66 7.19 24.18
C TRP A 7 -20.19 5.82 23.68
N PRO A 8 -20.40 5.45 22.40
CA PRO A 8 -19.77 4.27 21.84
C PRO A 8 -18.27 4.52 21.91
N GLY A 9 -17.63 3.94 22.93
CA GLY A 9 -16.18 3.98 23.09
C GLY A 9 -15.52 3.57 21.77
N PRO A 10 -14.31 4.08 21.47
CA PRO A 10 -13.67 3.85 20.19
C PRO A 10 -13.67 2.35 19.87
N GLU A 11 -14.34 1.98 18.78
CA GLU A 11 -14.48 0.58 18.41
C GLU A 11 -13.09 -0.05 18.31
N PRO A 12 -12.85 -1.18 19.00
CA PRO A 12 -11.53 -1.77 19.08
C PRO A 12 -11.08 -2.16 17.66
N ARG A 13 -9.94 -1.62 17.26
CA ARG A 13 -9.34 -1.86 15.95
C ARG A 13 -9.16 -3.35 15.65
N TYR A 14 -8.85 -4.11 16.68
CA TYR A 14 -8.58 -5.51 16.55
C TYR A 14 -9.52 -6.36 17.39
N LEU A 15 -10.06 -7.36 16.72
CA LEU A 15 -11.12 -8.21 17.21
C LEU A 15 -10.55 -9.58 17.59
N ASN A 16 -11.08 -10.17 18.65
CA ASN A 16 -10.90 -11.59 18.91
C ASN A 16 -11.79 -12.43 17.96
N ARG A 17 -11.65 -13.76 17.97
CA ARG A 17 -12.41 -14.67 17.10
C ARG A 17 -13.92 -14.45 17.18
N GLN A 18 -14.47 -14.35 18.39
CA GLN A 18 -15.91 -14.19 18.61
C GLN A 18 -16.40 -12.82 18.12
N GLN A 19 -15.62 -11.76 18.36
CA GLN A 19 -15.91 -10.41 17.89
C GLN A 19 -15.85 -10.32 16.37
N ALA A 20 -14.88 -10.95 15.72
CA ALA A 20 -14.76 -10.96 14.26
C ALA A 20 -15.94 -11.69 13.61
N ALA A 21 -16.31 -12.86 14.13
CA ALA A 21 -17.49 -13.60 13.65
C ALA A 21 -18.79 -12.81 13.85
N ALA A 22 -18.97 -12.21 15.03
CA ALA A 22 -20.13 -11.35 15.32
C ALA A 22 -20.18 -10.11 14.41
N TYR A 23 -19.02 -9.52 14.12
CA TYR A 23 -18.91 -8.36 13.23
C TYR A 23 -19.37 -8.67 11.80
N LEU A 24 -19.05 -9.87 11.30
CA LEU A 24 -19.48 -10.35 9.98
C LEU A 24 -20.88 -10.97 9.98
N GLY A 25 -21.53 -11.10 11.14
CA GLY A 25 -22.86 -11.70 11.26
C GLY A 25 -22.88 -13.23 11.10
N VAL A 26 -21.76 -13.91 11.33
CA VAL A 26 -21.63 -15.37 11.17
C VAL A 26 -21.32 -16.08 12.50
N SER A 27 -21.53 -17.40 12.53
CA SER A 27 -21.11 -18.22 13.67
C SER A 27 -19.58 -18.31 13.73
N THR A 28 -19.01 -18.53 14.92
CA THR A 28 -17.56 -18.68 15.06
C THR A 28 -17.01 -19.91 14.32
N THR A 29 -17.82 -20.93 14.08
CA THR A 29 -17.41 -22.13 13.34
C THR A 29 -17.34 -21.82 11.86
N THR A 30 -18.40 -21.22 11.32
CA THR A 30 -18.46 -20.74 9.93
C THR A 30 -17.31 -19.78 9.63
N PHE A 31 -17.05 -18.83 10.53
CA PHE A 31 -15.93 -17.91 10.38
C PHE A 31 -14.58 -18.62 10.24
N ASP A 32 -14.32 -19.66 11.05
CA ASP A 32 -13.07 -20.41 10.96
C ASP A 32 -12.97 -21.19 9.65
N GLU A 33 -14.07 -21.78 9.19
CA GLU A 33 -14.15 -22.49 7.90
C GLU A 33 -13.87 -21.55 6.73
N GLU A 34 -14.44 -20.34 6.75
CA GLU A 34 -14.25 -19.32 5.71
C GLU A 34 -12.82 -18.74 5.71
N VAL A 35 -12.23 -18.53 6.90
CA VAL A 35 -10.81 -18.16 7.03
C VAL A 35 -9.91 -19.29 6.50
N ALA A 36 -10.24 -20.55 6.79
CA ALA A 36 -9.49 -21.70 6.29
C ALA A 36 -9.64 -21.88 4.76
N ALA A 37 -10.81 -21.55 4.21
CA ALA A 37 -11.07 -21.52 2.77
C ALA A 37 -10.40 -20.33 2.06
N GLY A 38 -9.88 -19.35 2.80
CA GLY A 38 -9.19 -18.18 2.26
C GLY A 38 -10.10 -17.05 1.82
N LEU A 39 -11.39 -17.09 2.19
CA LEU A 39 -12.34 -15.99 1.95
C LEU A 39 -12.03 -14.77 2.82
N TRP A 40 -11.54 -15.02 4.04
CA TRP A 40 -11.18 -13.97 5.00
C TRP A 40 -9.68 -13.95 5.32
N PRO A 41 -9.14 -12.82 5.80
CA PRO A 41 -7.73 -12.71 6.17
C PRO A 41 -7.37 -13.61 7.34
N GLN A 42 -6.14 -14.13 7.31
CA GLN A 42 -5.58 -14.95 8.37
C GLN A 42 -5.39 -14.17 9.68
N ALA A 43 -5.53 -14.88 10.80
CA ALA A 43 -5.40 -14.30 12.12
C ALA A 43 -3.97 -13.83 12.42
N ARG A 44 -3.84 -12.65 13.04
CA ARG A 44 -2.56 -12.14 13.53
C ARG A 44 -2.33 -12.56 14.97
N ARG A 45 -1.19 -13.22 15.22
CA ARG A 45 -0.72 -13.58 16.57
C ARG A 45 -0.22 -12.34 17.31
N ARG A 46 -0.75 -12.09 18.51
CA ARG A 46 -0.39 -10.95 19.36
C ARG A 46 -0.32 -11.29 20.85
N GLY A 47 0.22 -10.33 21.61
CA GLY A 47 0.53 -10.44 23.03
C GLY A 47 1.95 -10.94 23.26
N ALA A 48 2.52 -10.66 24.44
CA ALA A 48 3.91 -11.00 24.79
C ALA A 48 4.27 -12.49 24.63
N LYS A 49 3.27 -13.37 24.62
CA LYS A 49 3.42 -14.83 24.42
C LYS A 49 2.92 -15.33 23.06
N GLY A 50 2.47 -14.45 22.16
CA GLY A 50 1.95 -14.80 20.83
C GLY A 50 0.69 -15.69 20.82
N ARG A 51 0.01 -15.83 21.96
CA ARG A 51 -1.13 -16.76 22.13
C ARG A 51 -2.48 -16.20 21.70
N ARG A 52 -2.60 -14.89 21.51
CA ARG A 52 -3.88 -14.27 21.14
C ARG A 52 -3.97 -14.14 19.63
N LEU A 53 -4.94 -14.81 19.04
CA LEU A 53 -5.32 -14.62 17.64
C LEU A 53 -6.25 -13.43 17.55
N THR A 54 -5.93 -12.51 16.66
CA THR A 54 -6.67 -11.27 16.48
C THR A 54 -6.79 -10.90 15.02
N TRP A 55 -7.93 -10.35 14.65
CA TRP A 55 -8.23 -9.87 13.30
C TRP A 55 -8.32 -8.35 13.32
N ASP A 56 -7.88 -7.73 12.23
CA ASP A 56 -7.99 -6.29 12.05
C ASP A 56 -9.35 -5.98 11.38
N ARG A 57 -10.14 -5.08 11.99
CA ARG A 57 -11.46 -4.69 11.46
C ARG A 57 -11.41 -4.12 10.04
N LYS A 58 -10.51 -3.16 9.72
CA LYS A 58 -10.50 -2.61 8.33
C LYS A 58 -9.92 -3.62 7.34
N LEU A 59 -9.15 -4.60 7.82
CA LEU A 59 -8.74 -5.67 6.91
C LEU A 59 -9.94 -6.53 6.55
N LEU A 60 -10.80 -6.86 7.51
CA LEU A 60 -12.09 -7.51 7.24
C LEU A 60 -12.95 -6.64 6.30
N ASP A 61 -13.07 -5.34 6.58
CA ASP A 61 -13.81 -4.40 5.71
C ASP A 61 -13.28 -4.42 4.28
N SER A 62 -11.95 -4.34 4.09
CA SER A 62 -11.35 -4.34 2.76
C SER A 62 -11.58 -5.63 1.95
N PHE A 63 -11.70 -6.77 2.64
CA PHE A 63 -12.04 -8.04 2.01
C PHE A 63 -13.52 -8.06 1.62
N ALA A 64 -14.39 -7.59 2.52
CA ALA A 64 -15.83 -7.48 2.27
C ALA A 64 -16.13 -6.51 1.12
N ASP A 65 -15.45 -5.36 1.07
CA ASP A 65 -15.58 -4.39 -0.02
C ASP A 65 -15.16 -5.01 -1.36
N ARG A 66 -14.04 -5.76 -1.37
CA ARG A 66 -13.58 -6.45 -2.58
C ARG A 66 -14.56 -7.50 -3.08
N ASP A 67 -15.20 -8.24 -2.16
CA ASP A 67 -16.19 -9.25 -2.51
C ASP A 67 -17.51 -8.62 -3.00
N SER A 68 -17.95 -7.55 -2.33
CA SER A 68 -19.22 -6.86 -2.60
C SER A 68 -19.23 -6.10 -3.91
N TYR A 69 -18.08 -5.56 -4.35
CA TYR A 69 -18.05 -4.70 -5.53
C TYR A 69 -18.13 -5.45 -6.88
N GLY A 70 -17.82 -6.75 -6.94
CA GLY A 70 -17.57 -7.39 -8.23
C GLY A 70 -16.57 -6.57 -9.08
N PRO A 71 -16.41 -6.81 -10.39
CA PRO A 71 -15.78 -5.82 -11.25
C PRO A 71 -16.71 -4.61 -11.31
N ASP A 72 -16.38 -3.58 -10.53
CA ASP A 72 -17.08 -2.31 -10.49
C ASP A 72 -17.35 -1.81 -11.93
N PRO A 73 -18.63 -1.67 -12.37
CA PRO A 73 -18.95 -1.30 -13.75
C PRO A 73 -18.49 0.11 -14.11
N HIS A 74 -18.04 0.89 -13.12
CA HIS A 74 -17.44 2.21 -13.29
C HIS A 74 -15.95 2.26 -12.92
N ALA A 75 -15.35 1.14 -12.50
CA ALA A 75 -13.89 1.07 -12.36
C ALA A 75 -13.26 1.17 -13.74
N ASN A 76 -12.82 2.38 -14.07
CA ASN A 76 -11.87 2.57 -15.14
C ASN A 76 -10.58 1.83 -14.77
N PRO A 77 -10.17 0.78 -15.51
CA PRO A 77 -8.92 0.06 -15.22
C PRO A 77 -7.66 0.93 -15.40
N ALA A 78 -7.83 2.17 -15.85
CA ALA A 78 -6.77 3.15 -16.08
C ALA A 78 -6.66 4.23 -14.98
N ALA A 79 -7.01 3.96 -13.72
CA ALA A 79 -6.55 4.80 -12.61
C ALA A 79 -5.20 4.26 -12.10
N PRO A 80 -4.04 4.65 -12.69
CA PRO A 80 -2.78 4.50 -11.98
C PRO A 80 -2.90 5.30 -10.69
N ALA A 81 -2.36 4.73 -9.60
CA ALA A 81 -2.16 5.43 -8.34
C ALA A 81 -1.76 6.88 -8.64
N GLN A 82 -2.64 7.84 -8.33
CA GLN A 82 -2.37 9.24 -8.60
C GLN A 82 -1.06 9.57 -7.87
N PRO A 83 0.04 9.88 -8.57
CA PRO A 83 1.18 10.47 -7.89
C PRO A 83 0.66 11.81 -7.37
N ALA A 84 0.70 11.98 -6.05
CA ALA A 84 0.38 13.24 -5.40
C ALA A 84 1.01 14.38 -6.21
N SER A 85 0.16 15.29 -6.69
CA SER A 85 0.51 16.40 -7.56
C SER A 85 1.78 17.09 -7.07
N LEU A 86 2.91 16.77 -7.69
CA LEU A 86 4.11 17.60 -7.64
C LEU A 86 3.81 18.79 -8.54
N SER A 87 3.61 19.95 -7.92
CA SER A 87 3.34 21.22 -8.58
C SER A 87 4.30 21.47 -9.75
N ASP A 88 3.75 21.89 -10.89
CA ASP A 88 4.47 22.22 -12.14
C ASP A 88 5.73 23.11 -11.94
N ASP A 89 5.73 23.94 -10.89
CA ASP A 89 6.84 24.80 -10.52
C ASP A 89 8.16 24.06 -10.20
N ALA A 90 8.11 22.85 -9.64
CA ALA A 90 9.32 22.11 -9.25
C ALA A 90 10.11 21.57 -10.45
N VAL A 91 9.42 21.27 -11.57
CA VAL A 91 10.05 20.76 -12.79
C VAL A 91 10.79 21.86 -13.54
N ARG A 92 10.28 23.11 -13.52
CA ARG A 92 10.97 24.25 -14.11
C ARG A 92 12.26 24.59 -13.36
N GLN A 93 12.26 24.56 -12.04
CA GLN A 93 13.44 24.91 -11.24
C GLN A 93 14.60 23.92 -11.40
N THR A 94 14.31 22.64 -11.62
CA THR A 94 15.35 21.60 -11.81
C THR A 94 16.01 21.66 -13.19
N ALA A 95 15.29 22.09 -14.23
CA ALA A 95 15.86 22.26 -15.57
C ALA A 95 16.86 23.43 -15.63
N GLU A 96 16.58 24.54 -14.95
CA GLU A 96 17.44 25.73 -14.96
C GLU A 96 18.74 25.51 -14.17
N ALA A 97 18.69 24.78 -13.05
CA ALA A 97 19.87 24.43 -12.25
C ALA A 97 20.85 23.49 -13.00
N ALA A 98 20.35 22.63 -13.91
CA ALA A 98 21.18 21.74 -14.70
C ALA A 98 21.93 22.45 -15.83
N ALA A 99 21.31 23.48 -16.45
CA ALA A 99 21.93 24.25 -17.53
C ALA A 99 23.16 25.04 -17.06
N LEU A 100 23.14 25.57 -15.83
CA LEU A 100 24.29 26.29 -15.24
C LEU A 100 25.46 25.37 -14.89
N ARG A 101 25.22 24.09 -14.57
CA ARG A 101 26.31 23.13 -14.27
C ARG A 101 26.97 22.54 -15.52
N GLY A 102 26.28 22.49 -16.66
CA GLY A 102 26.80 21.91 -17.91
C GLY A 102 27.92 22.72 -18.59
N LEU A 103 28.06 24.01 -18.27
CA LEU A 103 29.04 24.91 -18.92
C LEU A 103 30.46 24.84 -18.33
N LEU A 104 30.66 24.15 -17.20
CA LEU A 104 31.95 24.11 -16.49
C LEU A 104 32.81 22.86 -16.77
N HIS A 105 32.33 21.90 -17.59
CA HIS A 105 33.05 20.62 -17.84
C HIS A 105 33.27 20.27 -19.32
N ALA A 106 33.41 21.27 -20.20
CA ALA A 106 33.92 21.03 -21.55
C ALA A 106 35.43 20.71 -21.52
N ALA A 107 35.78 19.42 -21.55
CA ALA A 107 37.15 18.94 -21.76
C ALA A 107 37.55 18.95 -23.25
N PRO A 108 38.82 19.23 -23.60
CA PRO A 108 39.26 19.37 -24.99
C PRO A 108 39.36 18.02 -25.73
N ARG A 109 38.84 17.98 -26.95
CA ARG A 109 38.93 16.84 -27.88
C ARG A 109 40.37 16.63 -28.34
N ASN A 110 41.02 15.54 -27.92
CA ASN A 110 42.31 15.10 -28.46
C ASN A 110 42.13 13.71 -29.11
N ARG A 111 41.99 13.67 -30.45
CA ARG A 111 41.86 12.42 -31.24
C ARG A 111 43.17 12.15 -31.96
N ALA A 112 44.13 11.61 -31.23
CA ALA A 112 45.29 10.92 -31.80
C ALA A 112 45.09 9.41 -31.64
N GLN A 113 45.35 8.65 -32.71
CA GLN A 113 45.70 7.22 -32.79
C GLN A 113 45.02 6.54 -33.99
N HIS A 114 45.61 6.74 -35.17
CA HIS A 114 45.54 5.77 -36.27
C HIS A 114 46.98 5.59 -36.76
N ARG A 115 47.74 4.74 -36.08
CA ARG A 115 49.02 4.24 -36.59
C ARG A 115 49.27 2.85 -36.03
N GLN A 116 49.61 1.94 -36.95
CA GLN A 116 50.13 0.57 -36.78
C GLN A 116 49.10 -0.56 -36.83
N GLN A 117 48.90 -1.09 -38.04
CA GLN A 117 48.94 -2.54 -38.26
C GLN A 117 49.64 -2.86 -39.60
N LYS A 118 50.35 -4.00 -39.59
CA LYS A 118 51.03 -4.74 -40.67
C LYS A 118 52.48 -4.39 -40.98
N ALA A 119 53.36 -5.14 -40.31
CA ALA A 119 54.59 -5.65 -40.90
C ALA A 119 54.29 -7.04 -41.51
N ALA A 120 54.74 -7.24 -42.74
CA ALA A 120 55.05 -8.50 -43.39
C ALA A 120 56.23 -8.23 -44.33
#